data_AF-A0A842H9L4-F1
#
_entry.id   AF-A0A842H9L4-F1
#
_cell.length_a   1.000
_cell.length_b   1.000
_cell.length_c   1.000
_cell.angle_alpha   90.00
_cell.angle_beta   90.00
_cell.angle_gamma   90.00
#
_symmetry.space_group_name_H-M   'P 1'
#
loop_
_entity.id
_entity.type
_entity.pdbx_description
1 polymer ?
#
loop_
_entity_poly.entity_id
_entity_poly.type
_entity_poly.pdbx_seq_one_letter_code
_entity_poly.pdbx_strand_id
1 'polypeptide(L)'
;MGPSLAKYPHLEFRRDTISRRAKQTKGIIGELQLIAKHTDGEHALYRNDKTSEYWQLASAWNWGALSYCFLVPEISLADWNSERYIDPDELIVFVGAVQNYFTQDSNRKIRGLKEHMEKLQKAGLFPKEPTGRWFGPYVRENVIPDYNALESRWNA
;
A
#
# COMPACT_ATOMS: atom_id res chain seq x y z
N MET A 1 -14.79 -28.63 -4.83
CA MET A 1 -13.97 -27.56 -4.21
C MET A 1 -13.15 -26.90 -5.30
N GLY A 2 -13.32 -25.59 -5.54
CA GLY A 2 -12.44 -24.88 -6.47
C GLY A 2 -11.06 -24.62 -5.85
N PRO A 3 -10.06 -24.25 -6.66
CA PRO A 3 -8.74 -23.94 -6.12
C PRO A 3 -8.84 -22.73 -5.19
N SER A 4 -8.21 -22.82 -4.02
CA SER A 4 -8.02 -21.66 -3.16
C SER A 4 -7.09 -20.67 -3.88
N LEU A 5 -7.43 -19.38 -3.81
CA LEU A 5 -6.54 -18.32 -4.29
C LEU A 5 -5.38 -18.07 -3.31
N ALA A 6 -5.28 -18.84 -2.22
CA ALA A 6 -4.15 -18.82 -1.27
C ALA A 6 -2.78 -19.07 -1.92
N LYS A 7 -2.72 -19.63 -3.15
CA LYS A 7 -1.49 -19.70 -3.95
C LYS A 7 -0.90 -18.32 -4.30
N TYR A 8 -1.68 -17.26 -4.12
CA TYR A 8 -1.29 -15.88 -4.39
C TYR A 8 -1.11 -15.09 -3.08
N PRO A 9 0.10 -15.09 -2.50
CA PRO A 9 0.34 -14.48 -1.18
C PRO A 9 0.21 -12.95 -1.18
N HIS A 10 0.25 -12.34 0.00
CA HIS A 10 0.38 -10.87 0.11
C HIS A 10 1.61 -10.37 -0.66
N LEU A 11 1.51 -9.15 -1.19
CA LEU A 11 2.58 -8.53 -1.98
C LEU A 11 3.69 -8.05 -1.05
N GLU A 12 4.91 -8.49 -1.32
CA GLU A 12 6.13 -7.94 -0.70
C GLU A 12 6.37 -6.50 -1.17
N PHE A 13 7.10 -5.71 -0.38
CA PHE A 13 7.50 -4.34 -0.73
C PHE A 13 8.58 -4.27 -1.81
N ARG A 14 8.27 -4.78 -3.01
CA ARG A 14 9.17 -4.84 -4.15
C ARG A 14 8.43 -4.55 -5.45
N ARG A 15 9.06 -3.74 -6.32
CA ARG A 15 8.49 -3.36 -7.62
C ARG A 15 8.14 -4.58 -8.49
N ASP A 16 8.97 -5.63 -8.48
CA ASP A 16 8.75 -6.82 -9.28
C ASP A 16 7.52 -7.62 -8.85
N THR A 17 7.16 -7.54 -7.57
CA THR A 17 5.99 -8.22 -7.00
C THR A 17 4.68 -7.62 -7.51
N ILE A 18 4.59 -6.29 -7.63
CA ILE A 18 3.44 -5.61 -8.26
C ILE A 18 3.31 -6.01 -9.73
N SER A 19 4.39 -5.93 -10.50
CA SER A 19 4.39 -6.29 -11.93
C SER A 19 3.99 -7.74 -12.16
N ARG A 20 4.44 -8.67 -11.30
CA ARG A 20 4.04 -10.08 -11.33
C ARG A 20 2.56 -10.23 -11.02
N ARG A 21 2.04 -9.51 -10.01
CA ARG A 21 0.62 -9.55 -9.64
C ARG A 21 -0.28 -8.97 -10.73
N ALA A 22 0.11 -7.88 -11.37
CA ALA A 22 -0.66 -7.29 -12.47
C ALA A 22 -0.89 -8.31 -13.59
N LYS A 23 0.14 -9.08 -13.97
CA LYS A 23 0.02 -10.17 -14.96
C LYS A 23 -0.92 -11.29 -14.53
N GLN A 24 -1.02 -11.55 -13.23
CA GLN A 24 -1.88 -12.58 -12.65
C GLN A 24 -3.32 -12.10 -12.41
N THR A 25 -3.53 -10.78 -12.34
CA THR A 25 -4.78 -10.18 -11.86
C THR A 25 -5.97 -10.58 -12.71
N LYS A 26 -5.84 -10.63 -14.04
CA LYS A 26 -6.94 -11.09 -14.92
C LYS A 26 -7.40 -12.52 -14.58
N GLY A 27 -6.47 -13.41 -14.25
CA GLY A 27 -6.79 -14.77 -13.84
C GLY A 27 -7.47 -14.81 -12.48
N ILE A 28 -6.95 -14.03 -11.52
CA ILE A 28 -7.49 -13.95 -10.17
C ILE A 28 -8.93 -13.42 -10.18
N ILE A 29 -9.18 -12.26 -10.80
CA ILE A 29 -10.52 -11.65 -10.83
C ILE A 29 -11.55 -12.51 -11.58
N GLY A 30 -11.12 -13.34 -12.53
CA GLY A 30 -11.99 -14.27 -13.23
C GLY A 30 -12.55 -15.39 -12.34
N GLU A 31 -11.94 -15.61 -11.16
CA GLU A 31 -12.40 -16.56 -10.15
C GLU A 31 -13.20 -15.89 -9.01
N LEU A 32 -13.41 -14.57 -9.08
CA LEU A 32 -14.02 -13.77 -8.01
C LEU A 32 -15.34 -13.14 -8.42
N GLN A 33 -16.22 -12.90 -7.45
CA GLN A 33 -17.42 -12.10 -7.61
C GLN A 33 -17.11 -10.63 -7.31
N LEU A 34 -17.51 -9.72 -8.21
CA LEU A 34 -17.47 -8.27 -7.94
C LEU A 34 -18.56 -7.92 -6.90
N ILE A 35 -18.15 -7.29 -5.80
CA ILE A 35 -19.04 -6.88 -4.72
C ILE A 35 -19.37 -5.39 -4.81
N ALA A 36 -18.38 -4.54 -5.07
CA ALA A 36 -18.59 -3.11 -5.27
C ALA A 36 -17.48 -2.47 -6.11
N LYS A 37 -17.81 -1.33 -6.71
CA LYS A 37 -16.82 -0.38 -7.25
C LYS A 37 -16.76 0.82 -6.31
N HIS A 38 -15.57 1.32 -6.07
CA HIS A 38 -15.40 2.50 -5.24
C HIS A 38 -15.80 3.75 -6.01
N THR A 39 -16.15 4.81 -5.28
CA THR A 39 -16.58 6.09 -5.86
C THR A 39 -15.45 6.84 -6.56
N ASP A 40 -14.19 6.51 -6.26
CA ASP A 40 -13.01 7.07 -6.95
C ASP A 40 -12.83 6.56 -8.39
N GLY A 41 -13.52 5.48 -8.77
CA GLY A 41 -13.43 4.88 -10.11
C GLY A 41 -12.15 4.06 -10.36
N GLU A 42 -11.23 3.99 -9.41
CA GLU A 42 -9.95 3.27 -9.52
C GLU A 42 -9.96 1.94 -8.76
N HIS A 43 -10.83 1.82 -7.74
CA HIS A 43 -10.89 0.65 -6.87
C HIS A 43 -12.14 -0.20 -7.06
N ALA A 44 -11.99 -1.49 -6.84
CA ALA A 44 -13.09 -2.44 -6.81
C ALA A 44 -12.85 -3.50 -5.73
N LEU A 45 -13.93 -3.89 -5.05
CA LEU A 45 -13.93 -4.94 -4.05
C LEU A 45 -14.54 -6.21 -4.63
N TYR A 46 -13.84 -7.31 -4.44
CA TYR A 46 -14.24 -8.64 -4.88
C TYR A 46 -14.29 -9.60 -3.70
N ARG A 47 -15.05 -10.68 -3.85
CA ARG A 47 -15.12 -11.78 -2.88
C ARG A 47 -15.01 -13.12 -3.60
N ASN A 48 -14.34 -14.07 -2.97
CA ASN A 48 -14.34 -15.46 -3.40
C ASN A 48 -15.47 -16.23 -2.69
N ASP A 49 -16.46 -16.73 -3.41
CA ASP A 49 -17.59 -17.47 -2.81
C ASP A 49 -17.19 -18.79 -2.14
N LYS A 50 -16.02 -19.34 -2.50
CA LYS A 50 -15.54 -20.63 -1.99
C LYS A 50 -14.75 -20.50 -0.68
N THR A 51 -14.05 -19.38 -0.50
CA THR A 51 -13.16 -19.14 0.65
C THR A 51 -13.61 -17.96 1.52
N SER A 52 -14.59 -17.18 1.08
CA SER A 52 -15.01 -15.91 1.67
C SER A 52 -13.90 -14.85 1.78
N GLU A 53 -12.78 -15.03 1.08
CA GLU A 53 -11.68 -14.06 1.02
C GLU A 53 -12.10 -12.81 0.24
N TYR A 54 -11.66 -11.64 0.72
CA TYR A 54 -11.88 -10.36 0.05
C TYR A 54 -10.63 -9.91 -0.70
N TRP A 55 -10.85 -9.30 -1.85
CA TRP A 55 -9.79 -8.86 -2.74
C TRP A 55 -10.07 -7.43 -3.22
N GLN A 56 -9.09 -6.54 -3.06
CA GLN A 56 -9.17 -5.18 -3.57
C GLN A 56 -8.37 -5.09 -4.87
N LEU A 57 -8.98 -4.49 -5.90
CA LEU A 57 -8.31 -4.05 -7.12
C LEU A 57 -7.87 -2.59 -6.94
N ALA A 58 -6.65 -2.28 -7.37
CA ALA A 58 -6.09 -0.93 -7.42
C ALA A 58 -5.31 -0.72 -8.73
N SER A 59 -4.90 0.52 -8.99
CA SER A 59 -4.12 0.90 -10.16
C SER A 59 -2.78 1.50 -9.75
N ALA A 60 -1.68 0.83 -10.10
CA ALA A 60 -0.33 1.31 -9.82
C ALA A 60 0.05 2.42 -10.81
N TRP A 61 -0.34 3.67 -10.51
CA TRP A 61 -0.11 4.83 -11.38
C TRP A 61 1.39 5.04 -11.70
N ASN A 62 2.25 4.81 -10.71
CA ASN A 62 3.72 4.90 -10.82
C ASN A 62 4.36 3.83 -11.73
N TRP A 63 3.56 2.89 -12.23
CA TRP A 63 4.00 1.79 -13.11
C TRP A 63 3.23 1.76 -14.43
N GLY A 64 2.74 2.91 -14.90
CA GLY A 64 1.98 2.98 -16.15
C GLY A 64 0.54 2.51 -15.99
N ALA A 65 -0.07 2.81 -14.84
CA ALA A 65 -1.45 2.47 -14.51
C ALA A 65 -1.75 0.96 -14.62
N LEU A 66 -0.81 0.12 -14.17
CA LEU A 66 -1.02 -1.32 -14.12
C LEU A 66 -2.04 -1.66 -13.05
N SER A 67 -3.18 -2.22 -13.45
CA SER A 67 -4.16 -2.73 -12.50
C SER A 67 -3.66 -4.02 -11.85
N TYR A 68 -3.83 -4.11 -10.54
CA TYR A 68 -3.46 -5.30 -9.77
C TYR A 68 -4.43 -5.52 -8.62
N CYS A 69 -4.63 -6.77 -8.23
CA CYS A 69 -5.46 -7.12 -7.07
C CYS A 69 -4.65 -7.71 -5.92
N PHE A 70 -5.12 -7.52 -4.69
CA PHE A 70 -4.48 -8.03 -3.49
C PHE A 70 -5.51 -8.45 -2.46
N LEU A 71 -5.13 -9.43 -1.63
CA LEU A 71 -5.95 -9.96 -0.56
C LEU A 71 -6.09 -8.91 0.55
N VAL A 72 -7.30 -8.72 1.04
CA VAL A 72 -7.62 -7.81 2.15
C VAL A 72 -8.47 -8.54 3.20
N PRO A 73 -8.43 -8.10 4.48
CA PRO A 73 -9.33 -8.63 5.49
C PRO A 73 -10.80 -8.37 5.16
N GLU A 74 -11.69 -9.15 5.76
CA GLU A 74 -13.13 -8.92 5.66
C GLU A 74 -13.50 -7.49 6.06
N ILE A 75 -14.44 -6.91 5.32
CA ILE A 75 -14.87 -5.53 5.50
C ILE A 75 -16.33 -5.37 5.06
N SER A 76 -17.06 -4.47 5.73
CA SER A 76 -18.40 -4.09 5.28
C SER A 76 -18.32 -3.16 4.06
N LEU A 77 -19.35 -3.14 3.22
CA LEU A 77 -19.41 -2.21 2.09
C LEU A 77 -19.42 -0.74 2.52
N ALA A 78 -20.05 -0.44 3.65
CA ALA A 78 -20.10 0.91 4.18
C ALA A 78 -18.71 1.38 4.61
N ASP A 79 -17.99 0.53 5.36
CA ASP A 79 -16.64 0.86 5.82
C ASP A 79 -15.65 0.94 4.66
N TRP A 80 -15.75 0.04 3.68
CA TRP A 80 -14.86 0.05 2.51
C TRP A 80 -15.08 1.28 1.62
N ASN A 81 -16.33 1.71 1.43
CA ASN A 81 -16.64 2.95 0.69
C ASN A 81 -16.25 4.21 1.45
N SER A 82 -16.24 4.16 2.79
CA SER A 82 -15.75 5.28 3.60
C SER A 82 -14.23 5.35 3.60
N GLU A 83 -13.56 4.20 3.72
CA GLU A 83 -12.11 4.08 3.77
C GLU A 83 -11.67 2.70 3.30
N ARG A 84 -11.17 2.65 2.06
CA ARG A 84 -10.57 1.47 1.45
C ARG A 84 -9.27 1.05 2.15
N TYR A 85 -8.85 -0.19 1.90
CA TYR A 85 -7.52 -0.61 2.32
C TYR A 85 -6.44 0.13 1.55
N ILE A 86 -5.33 0.38 2.22
CA ILE A 86 -4.16 1.04 1.64
C ILE A 86 -3.57 0.21 0.50
N ASP A 87 -3.08 0.89 -0.55
CA ASP A 87 -2.54 0.20 -1.72
C ASP A 87 -1.07 -0.17 -1.53
N PRO A 88 -0.70 -1.45 -1.76
CA PRO A 88 0.69 -1.89 -1.64
C PRO A 88 1.70 -1.12 -2.51
N ASP A 89 1.31 -0.60 -3.67
CA ASP A 89 2.22 0.17 -4.52
C ASP A 89 2.53 1.57 -3.96
N GLU A 90 1.58 2.23 -3.31
CA GLU A 90 1.80 3.49 -2.58
C GLU A 90 2.79 3.29 -1.42
N LEU A 91 2.64 2.18 -0.68
CA LEU A 91 3.56 1.80 0.39
C LEU A 91 4.98 1.61 -0.14
N ILE A 92 5.15 0.92 -1.27
CA ILE A 92 6.46 0.69 -1.90
C ILE A 92 7.12 2.00 -2.28
N VAL A 93 6.36 2.92 -2.87
CA VAL A 93 6.89 4.24 -3.29
C VAL A 93 7.31 5.05 -2.09
N PHE A 94 6.48 5.11 -1.05
CA PHE A 94 6.78 5.83 0.18
C PHE A 94 8.02 5.27 0.88
N VAL A 95 8.06 3.95 1.12
CA VAL A 95 9.19 3.28 1.78
C VAL A 95 10.48 3.49 1.00
N GLY A 96 10.44 3.36 -0.33
CA GLY A 96 11.61 3.62 -1.18
C GLY A 96 12.12 5.06 -1.08
N ALA A 97 11.22 6.04 -1.04
CA ALA A 97 11.58 7.44 -0.88
C ALA A 97 12.19 7.71 0.50
N VAL A 98 11.60 7.17 1.57
CA VAL A 98 12.11 7.27 2.94
C VAL A 98 13.51 6.65 3.05
N GLN A 99 13.69 5.43 2.55
CA GLN A 99 14.98 4.75 2.57
C GLN A 99 16.04 5.56 1.82
N ASN A 100 15.73 6.02 0.60
CA ASN A 100 16.65 6.83 -0.20
C ASN A 100 16.95 8.21 0.43
N TYR A 101 16.00 8.79 1.14
CA TYR A 101 16.23 10.05 1.84
C TYR A 101 17.22 9.87 3.00
N PHE A 102 17.11 8.78 3.76
CA PHE A 102 17.96 8.52 4.91
C PHE A 102 19.28 7.80 4.60
N THR A 103 19.59 7.49 3.34
CA THR A 103 20.94 7.05 2.94
C THR A 103 21.93 8.21 2.92
N GLN A 104 21.45 9.45 2.79
CA GLN A 104 22.29 10.65 2.79
C GLN A 104 22.57 11.13 4.22
N ASP A 105 23.83 11.11 4.63
CA ASP A 105 24.22 11.47 6.00
C ASP A 105 23.87 12.91 6.39
N SER A 106 23.81 13.84 5.42
CA SER A 106 23.35 15.21 5.65
C SER A 106 21.93 15.26 6.22
N ASN A 107 21.06 14.36 5.76
CA ASN A 107 19.66 14.35 6.15
C ASN A 107 19.47 13.81 7.57
N ARG A 108 20.40 12.98 8.05
CA ARG A 108 20.39 12.44 9.42
C ARG A 108 20.73 13.49 10.48
N LYS A 109 21.33 14.61 10.07
CA LYS A 109 21.76 15.71 10.95
C LYS A 109 20.72 16.82 11.09
N ILE A 110 19.57 16.68 10.46
CA ILE A 110 18.50 17.67 10.50
C ILE A 110 17.86 17.65 11.90
N ARG A 111 17.79 18.83 12.52
CA ARG A 111 17.03 19.04 13.76
C ARG A 111 15.56 19.32 13.46
N GLY A 112 14.65 18.78 14.25
CA GLY A 112 13.21 18.85 13.96
C GLY A 112 12.90 18.05 12.70
N LEU A 113 13.31 16.78 12.67
CA LEU A 113 13.22 15.94 11.48
C LEU A 113 11.76 15.77 11.05
N LYS A 114 10.85 15.56 12.01
CA LYS A 114 9.42 15.43 11.73
C LYS A 114 8.88 16.66 11.00
N GLU A 115 9.12 17.85 11.53
CA GLU A 115 8.66 19.10 10.93
C GLU A 115 9.31 19.35 9.56
N HIS A 116 10.57 18.94 9.39
CA HIS A 116 11.24 19.00 8.10
C HIS A 116 10.56 18.08 7.06
N MET A 117 10.26 16.84 7.42
CA MET A 117 9.56 15.89 6.54
C MET A 117 8.18 16.41 6.15
N GLU A 118 7.41 16.93 7.11
CA GLU A 118 6.10 17.54 6.85
C GLU A 118 6.19 18.73 5.88
N LYS A 119 7.24 19.57 5.99
CA LYS A 119 7.48 20.67 5.05
C LYS A 119 7.78 20.16 3.65
N LEU A 120 8.62 19.14 3.50
CA LEU A 120 8.91 18.54 2.20
C LEU A 120 7.66 17.95 1.55
N GLN A 121 6.82 17.26 2.33
CA GLN A 121 5.55 16.70 1.84
C GLN A 121 4.56 17.80 1.41
N LYS A 122 4.44 18.87 2.19
CA LYS A 122 3.61 20.05 1.84
C LYS A 122 4.11 20.74 0.57
N ALA A 123 5.42 20.78 0.36
CA ALA A 123 6.04 21.34 -0.84
C ALA A 123 6.00 20.40 -2.06
N GLY A 124 5.50 19.16 -1.92
CA GLY A 124 5.51 18.16 -3.00
C GLY A 124 6.90 17.63 -3.33
N LEU A 125 7.90 17.85 -2.47
CA LEU A 125 9.28 17.38 -2.62
C LEU A 125 9.50 15.99 -2.01
N PHE A 126 8.49 15.47 -1.31
CA PHE A 126 8.50 14.15 -0.71
C PHE A 126 7.10 13.53 -0.81
N PRO A 127 6.96 12.21 -1.03
CA PRO A 127 5.64 11.59 -1.09
C PRO A 127 4.88 11.79 0.22
N LYS A 128 3.58 12.06 0.11
CA LYS A 128 2.68 12.09 1.26
C LYS A 128 2.67 10.73 1.95
N GLU A 129 2.36 10.71 3.24
CA GLU A 129 2.09 9.46 3.92
C GLU A 129 0.93 8.74 3.22
N PRO A 130 1.07 7.43 2.95
CA PRO A 130 -0.01 6.62 2.41
C PRO A 130 -1.28 6.70 3.26
N THR A 131 -2.43 6.72 2.60
CA THR A 131 -3.75 6.86 3.24
C THR A 131 -4.61 5.62 3.03
N GLY A 132 -5.50 5.37 3.98
CA GLY A 132 -6.42 4.24 3.96
C GLY A 132 -6.24 3.32 5.16
N ARG A 133 -7.02 2.23 5.16
CA ARG A 133 -7.03 1.26 6.24
C ARG A 133 -5.78 0.39 6.18
N TRP A 134 -4.99 0.43 7.25
CA TRP A 134 -3.82 -0.43 7.45
C TRP A 134 -4.27 -1.86 7.80
N PHE A 135 -3.52 -2.86 7.34
CA PHE A 135 -3.85 -4.27 7.56
C PHE A 135 -2.60 -5.13 7.46
N GLY A 136 -2.55 -6.28 8.14
CA GLY A 136 -1.41 -7.20 8.03
C GLY A 136 -1.27 -7.76 6.61
N PRO A 137 -0.06 -7.78 6.00
CA PRO A 137 1.26 -7.50 6.58
C PRO A 137 1.71 -6.03 6.54
N TYR A 138 0.88 -5.13 6.03
CA TYR A 138 1.11 -3.69 5.87
C TYR A 138 0.70 -2.90 7.11
N VAL A 139 1.40 -3.11 8.21
CA VAL A 139 1.16 -2.34 9.45
C VAL A 139 1.92 -1.02 9.42
N ARG A 140 1.33 0.03 9.99
CA ARG A 140 1.80 1.42 9.89
C ARG A 140 3.22 1.58 10.45
N GLU A 141 3.51 0.90 11.54
CA GLU A 141 4.77 0.98 12.28
C GLU A 141 5.95 0.44 11.47
N ASN A 142 5.69 -0.42 10.49
CA ASN A 142 6.71 -0.97 9.59
C ASN A 142 6.94 -0.10 8.34
N VAL A 143 6.11 0.92 8.13
CA VAL A 143 6.12 1.76 6.91
C VAL A 143 6.46 3.21 7.26
N ILE A 144 5.80 3.78 8.25
CA ILE A 144 5.98 5.16 8.69
C ILE A 144 7.05 5.18 9.78
N PRO A 145 8.21 5.82 9.57
CA PRO A 145 9.24 5.93 10.59
C PRO A 145 8.78 6.76 11.78
N ASP A 146 9.18 6.37 12.99
CA ASP A 146 9.18 7.28 14.13
C ASP A 146 10.34 8.29 13.96
N TYR A 147 10.01 9.43 13.35
CA TYR A 147 10.98 10.49 13.07
C TYR A 147 11.64 11.04 14.35
N ASN A 148 10.91 11.10 15.48
CA ASN A 148 11.44 11.62 16.74
C ASN A 148 12.45 10.64 17.35
N ALA A 149 12.14 9.33 17.29
CA ALA A 149 13.06 8.29 17.74
C ALA A 149 14.32 8.23 16.84
N LEU A 150 14.16 8.38 15.52
CA LEU A 150 15.29 8.44 14.58
C LEU A 150 16.20 9.64 14.86
N GLU A 151 15.64 10.83 15.01
CA GLU A 151 16.41 12.03 15.35
C GLU A 151 17.15 11.87 16.67
N SER A 152 16.48 11.34 17.70
CA SER A 152 17.11 11.07 19.01
C SER A 152 18.27 10.10 18.89
N ARG A 153 18.14 9.06 18.07
CA ARG A 153 19.18 8.05 17.83
C ARG A 153 20.39 8.61 17.09
N TRP A 154 20.23 9.56 16.18
CA TRP A 154 21.33 10.15 15.42
C TRP A 154 22.05 11.28 16.14
N ASN A 155 21.39 11.91 17.12
CA ASN A 155 21.96 12.99 17.92
C ASN A 155 22.49 12.52 19.29
N ALA A 156 22.35 11.23 19.62
CA ALA A 156 22.99 10.58 20.77
C ALA A 156 24.42 10.13 20.42
#